data_AF-A0A4Y2M5D7-F1
#
_entry.id   AF-A0A4Y2M5D7-F1
#
_cell.length_a   1.000
_cell.length_b   1.000
_cell.length_c   1.000
_cell.angle_alpha   90.00
_cell.angle_beta   90.00
_cell.angle_gamma   90.00
#
_symmetry.space_group_name_H-M   'P 1'
#
loop_
_entity.id
_entity.type
_entity.pdbx_description
1 polymer ?
#
loop_
_entity_poly.entity_id
_entity_poly.type
_entity_poly.pdbx_seq_one_letter_code
_entity_poly.pdbx_strand_id
1 'polypeptide(L)'
;MDQHPGLHSLQRLLPSIFFLLGYIKDRVVATPIADVEELKARIQAAVCTVTEDILKNTWRELEYRLDILRATKGAHVDIYR
;
A
#
# COMPACT_ATOMS: atom_id res chain seq x y z
N MET A 1 28.92 8.90 -1.15
CA MET A 1 27.52 9.34 -1.20
C MET A 1 26.68 8.13 -0.85
N ASP A 2 26.43 7.93 0.44
CA ASP A 2 25.70 6.77 0.95
C ASP A 2 24.21 6.90 0.60
N GLN A 3 23.80 6.16 -0.43
CA GLN A 3 22.42 6.07 -0.83
C GLN A 3 21.71 5.15 0.16
N HIS A 4 20.98 5.74 1.11
CA HIS A 4 20.26 5.04 2.18
C HIS A 4 19.26 4.01 1.58
N PRO A 5 19.56 2.69 1.59
CA PRO A 5 18.83 1.71 0.78
C PRO A 5 17.40 1.43 1.30
N GLY A 6 17.10 1.86 2.53
CA GLY A 6 15.79 1.70 3.16
C GLY A 6 14.69 2.54 2.53
N LEU A 7 14.98 3.77 2.11
CA LEU A 7 13.94 4.73 1.69
C LEU A 7 13.42 4.43 0.27
N HIS A 8 14.31 4.05 -0.65
CA HIS A 8 13.94 3.63 -2.01
C HIS A 8 13.16 2.31 -2.04
N SER A 9 13.35 1.45 -1.03
CA SER A 9 12.61 0.18 -0.89
C SER A 9 11.17 0.43 -0.46
N LEU A 10 10.96 1.37 0.46
CA LEU A 10 9.64 1.74 0.94
C LEU A 10 8.83 2.45 -0.15
N GLN A 11 9.43 3.35 -0.92
CA GLN A 11 8.76 4.06 -2.02
C GLN A 11 8.11 3.14 -3.06
N ARG A 12 8.60 1.92 -3.25
CA ARG A 12 8.03 0.95 -4.20
C ARG A 12 6.81 0.21 -3.67
N LEU A 13 6.67 0.04 -2.35
CA LEU A 13 5.54 -0.66 -1.71
C LEU A 13 4.39 0.30 -1.37
N LEU A 14 4.69 1.59 -1.22
CA LEU A 14 3.73 2.63 -0.88
C LEU A 14 2.52 2.70 -1.84
N PRO A 15 2.64 2.61 -3.18
CA PRO A 15 1.49 2.86 -4.06
C PRO A 15 0.33 1.88 -3.88
N SER A 16 0.59 0.59 -3.60
CA SER A 16 -0.47 -0.40 -3.37
C SER A 16 -1.22 -0.14 -2.05
N ILE A 17 -0.48 0.20 -0.99
CA ILE A 17 -1.06 0.57 0.30
C ILE A 17 -1.80 1.92 0.20
N PHE A 18 -1.25 2.86 -0.56
CA PHE A 18 -1.84 4.18 -0.79
C PHE A 18 -3.12 4.09 -1.61
N PHE A 19 -3.20 3.16 -2.57
CA PHE A 19 -4.41 2.88 -3.33
C PHE A 19 -5.55 2.40 -2.41
N LEU A 20 -5.30 1.40 -1.58
CA LEU A 20 -6.33 0.86 -0.67
C LEU A 20 -6.76 1.91 0.36
N LEU A 21 -5.81 2.66 0.92
CA LEU A 21 -6.10 3.73 1.86
C LEU A 21 -6.88 4.88 1.19
N GLY A 22 -6.52 5.26 -0.03
CA GLY A 22 -7.25 6.26 -0.82
C GLY A 22 -8.69 5.82 -1.09
N TYR A 23 -8.87 4.57 -1.52
CA TYR A 23 -10.19 3.97 -1.76
C TYR A 23 -11.10 4.01 -0.52
N ILE A 24 -10.55 3.70 0.66
CA ILE A 24 -11.30 3.76 1.91
C ILE A 24 -11.59 5.22 2.28
N LYS A 25 -10.57 6.10 2.21
CA LYS A 25 -10.69 7.52 2.54
C LYS A 25 -11.81 8.17 1.74
N ASP A 26 -11.85 7.97 0.43
CA ASP A 26 -12.82 8.60 -0.46
C ASP A 26 -14.28 8.24 -0.09
N ARG A 27 -14.51 7.04 0.45
CA ARG A 27 -15.82 6.62 0.97
C ARG A 27 -16.12 7.20 2.35
N VAL A 28 -15.11 7.23 3.21
CA VAL A 28 -15.23 7.78 4.56
C VAL A 28 -15.46 9.28 4.55
N VAL A 29 -15.00 10.03 3.53
CA VAL A 29 -15.16 11.49 3.44
C VAL A 29 -16.16 11.96 2.37
N ALA A 30 -16.88 11.03 1.72
CA ALA A 30 -17.83 11.34 0.64
C ALA A 30 -18.92 12.36 1.05
N THR A 31 -19.40 12.28 2.29
CA THR A 31 -20.32 13.24 2.92
C THR A 31 -19.70 13.85 4.19
N PRO A 32 -20.16 15.03 4.65
CA PRO A 32 -19.79 15.58 5.95
C PRO A 32 -20.04 14.57 7.07
N ILE A 33 -19.18 14.60 8.10
CA ILE A 33 -19.24 13.70 9.26
C ILE A 33 -19.67 14.52 10.46
N ALA A 34 -20.73 14.12 11.15
CA ALA A 34 -21.29 14.84 12.28
C ALA A 34 -20.56 14.53 13.60
N ASP A 35 -20.16 13.27 13.81
CA ASP A 35 -19.54 12.83 15.06
C ASP A 35 -18.63 11.59 14.89
N VAL A 36 -17.99 11.18 15.98
CA VAL A 36 -17.01 10.08 16.01
C VAL A 36 -17.64 8.71 15.80
N GLU A 37 -18.89 8.49 16.24
CA GLU A 37 -19.58 7.22 16.03
C GLU A 37 -19.99 7.07 14.56
N GLU A 38 -20.43 8.16 13.92
CA GLU A 38 -20.65 8.18 12.47
C GLU A 38 -19.35 7.87 11.70
N LEU A 39 -18.23 8.49 12.08
CA LEU A 39 -16.92 8.22 11.47
C LEU A 39 -16.56 6.73 11.58
N LYS A 40 -16.71 6.14 12.76
CA LYS A 40 -16.40 4.73 13.01
C LYS A 40 -17.28 3.80 12.17
N ALA A 41 -18.59 4.08 12.10
CA ALA A 41 -19.53 3.32 11.28
C ALA A 41 -19.17 3.42 9.79
N ARG A 42 -18.76 4.60 9.31
CA ARG A 42 -18.36 4.82 7.92
C ARG A 42 -17.04 4.14 7.57
N ILE A 43 -16.07 4.13 8.47
CA ILE A 43 -14.83 3.36 8.29
C ILE A 43 -15.17 1.87 8.14
N GLN A 44 -16.00 1.33 9.03
CA GLN A 44 -16.42 -0.06 8.96
C GLN A 44 -17.14 -0.37 7.64
N ALA A 45 -18.11 0.46 7.24
CA ALA A 45 -18.82 0.32 5.98
C ALA A 45 -17.87 0.39 4.77
N ALA A 46 -16.96 1.37 4.74
CA ALA A 46 -15.98 1.52 3.67
C ALA A 46 -15.04 0.31 3.56
N VAL A 47 -14.57 -0.22 4.68
CA VAL A 47 -13.78 -1.47 4.71
C VAL A 47 -14.61 -2.65 4.18
N CYS A 48 -15.88 -2.76 4.53
CA CYS A 48 -16.77 -3.80 4.00
C CYS A 48 -17.01 -3.68 2.48
N THR A 49 -16.83 -2.51 1.86
CA THR A 49 -16.89 -2.36 0.40
C THR A 49 -15.62 -2.79 -0.33
N VAL A 50 -14.55 -3.13 0.40
CA VAL A 50 -13.35 -3.72 -0.21
C VAL A 50 -13.70 -5.16 -0.56
N THR A 51 -13.84 -5.42 -1.86
CA THR A 51 -14.13 -6.79 -2.33
C THR A 51 -12.89 -7.67 -2.19
N GLU A 52 -13.12 -8.97 -2.18
CA GLU A 52 -12.05 -9.97 -2.16
C GLU A 52 -11.11 -9.80 -3.37
N ASP A 53 -11.64 -9.42 -4.55
CA ASP A 53 -10.84 -9.16 -5.75
C ASP A 53 -9.92 -7.95 -5.60
N ILE A 54 -10.42 -6.85 -5.01
CA ILE A 54 -9.59 -5.65 -4.74
C ILE A 54 -8.45 -6.02 -3.81
N LEU A 55 -8.73 -6.81 -2.76
CA LEU A 55 -7.72 -7.24 -1.80
C LEU A 55 -6.70 -8.18 -2.44
N LYS A 56 -7.15 -9.21 -3.18
CA LYS A 56 -6.28 -10.16 -3.90
C LYS A 56 -5.39 -9.47 -4.93
N ASN A 57 -5.93 -8.51 -5.68
CA ASN A 57 -5.16 -7.76 -6.67
C ASN A 57 -4.11 -6.86 -6.01
N THR A 58 -4.48 -6.17 -4.92
CA THR A 58 -3.55 -5.33 -4.16
C THR A 58 -2.42 -6.16 -3.54
N TRP A 59 -2.76 -7.35 -3.01
CA TRP A 59 -1.80 -8.27 -2.43
C TRP A 59 -0.82 -8.82 -3.48
N ARG A 60 -1.33 -9.27 -4.64
CA ARG A 60 -0.50 -9.74 -5.75
C ARG A 60 0.47 -8.68 -6.25
N GLU A 61 0.00 -7.43 -6.38
CA GLU A 61 0.84 -6.31 -6.77
C GLU A 61 1.94 -6.03 -5.73
N LEU A 62 1.63 -6.18 -4.44
CA LEU A 62 2.60 -6.04 -3.36
C LEU A 62 3.66 -7.15 -3.42
N GLU A 63 3.26 -8.41 -3.61
CA GLU A 63 4.15 -9.56 -3.79
C GLU A 63 5.08 -9.36 -4.99
N TYR A 64 4.53 -8.96 -6.14
CA TYR A 64 5.31 -8.67 -7.35
C TYR A 64 6.38 -7.59 -7.10
N ARG A 65 6.02 -6.51 -6.40
CA ARG A 65 6.96 -5.43 -6.08
C ARG A 65 8.04 -5.86 -5.08
N LEU A 66 7.68 -6.67 -4.09
CA LEU A 66 8.62 -7.29 -3.16
C LEU A 66 9.59 -8.22 -3.88
N ASP A 67 9.10 -9.01 -4.83
CA ASP A 67 9.93 -9.90 -5.63
C ASP A 67 10.93 -9.13 -6.48
N ILE A 68 10.51 -8.05 -7.14
CA ILE A 68 11.46 -7.22 -7.89
C ILE A 68 12.44 -6.53 -6.93
N LEU A 69 12.00 -6.06 -5.75
CA LEU A 69 12.91 -5.49 -4.74
C LEU A 69 13.97 -6.50 -4.31
N ARG A 70 13.58 -7.77 -4.11
CA ARG A 70 14.49 -8.85 -3.75
C ARG A 70 15.47 -9.15 -4.90
N ALA A 71 14.98 -9.25 -6.13
CA ALA A 71 15.82 -9.47 -7.31
C ALA A 71 16.81 -8.32 -7.54
N THR A 72 16.39 -7.07 -7.33
CA THR A 72 17.25 -5.88 -7.52
C THR A 72 18.24 -5.66 -6.38
N LYS A 73 17.90 -6.04 -5.14
CA LYS A 73 18.87 -6.07 -4.03
C LYS A 73 19.86 -7.24 -4.12
N GLY A 74 19.50 -8.33 -4.78
CA GLY A 74 20.41 -9.45 -5.09
C GLY A 74 21.38 -9.14 -6.23
N ALA A 75 21.04 -8.22 -7.15
CA ALA A 75 21.89 -7.79 -8.26
C ALA A 75 23.04 -6.85 -7.85
N HIS A 76 23.17 -6.50 -6.56
CA HIS A 76 24.27 -5.71 -6.03
C HIS A 76 25.36 -6.56 -5.35
N VAL A 77 25.33 -7.88 -5.53
CA VAL A 77 26.45 -8.76 -5.20
C VAL A 77 27.18 -9.11 -6.50
N ASP A 78 28.48 -8.88 -6.51
CA ASP A 78 29.49 -9.04 -7.58
C ASP A 78 29.71 -7.85 -8.51
N ILE A 79 30.64 -6.95 -8.13
CA ILE A 79 31.87 -6.65 -8.91
C ILE A 79 32.98 -6.15 -7.96
N TYR A 80 33.53 -7.01 -7.09
CA TYR A 80 34.92 -6.89 -6.61
C TYR A 80 35.46 -8.31 -6.44
N ARG A 81 35.87 -8.89 -7.57
CA ARG A 81 36.90 -9.94 -7.59
C ARG A 81 38.26 -9.26 -7.69
#